data_AF-A0A2P5XTT9-F1
#
_entry.id   AF-A0A2P5XTT9-F1
#
_cell.length_a   1.000
_cell.length_b   1.000
_cell.length_c   1.000
_cell.angle_alpha   90.00
_cell.angle_beta   90.00
_cell.angle_gamma   90.00
#
_symmetry.space_group_name_H-M   'P 1'
#
loop_
_entity.id
_entity.type
_entity.pdbx_description
1 polymer ?
#
loop_
_entity_poly.entity_id
_entity_poly.type
_entity_poly.pdbx_seq_one_letter_code
_entity_poly.pdbx_strand_id
1 'polypeptide(L)'
;MGDLNYRINLPYDKVRDLISKEEWSKLIERDQLVGELQKGHSFDGWSEGALNFAPTYKYELNSEKYYGEDPKAGRRTPAWCDRILSYGKGLRQLMYRRTELKLSDHRPVTAIYMAEVEVFCPKKLQRALNYTDAEIENEEVVAEVIAY
;
A
#
# COMPACT_ATOMS: atom_id res chain seq x y z
N MET A 1 -1.78 -6.67 4.37
CA MET A 1 -0.71 -6.02 5.15
C MET A 1 -0.07 -7.02 6.09
N GLY A 2 1.17 -6.80 6.50
CA GLY A 2 1.85 -7.62 7.51
C GLY A 2 3.30 -7.89 7.13
N ASP A 3 3.92 -8.86 7.81
CA ASP A 3 5.23 -9.38 7.44
C ASP A 3 5.08 -10.32 6.22
N LEU A 4 5.42 -9.80 5.04
CA LEU A 4 5.43 -10.54 3.78
C LEU A 4 6.77 -11.25 3.52
N ASN A 5 7.77 -11.03 4.39
CA ASN A 5 9.08 -11.67 4.39
C ASN A 5 9.95 -11.53 3.12
N TYR A 6 9.58 -10.67 2.17
CA TYR A 6 10.42 -10.32 1.03
C TYR A 6 11.71 -9.61 1.49
N ARG A 7 12.81 -9.90 0.79
CA ARG A 7 14.16 -9.45 1.15
C ARG A 7 14.77 -8.54 0.09
N ILE A 8 15.85 -7.86 0.46
CA ILE A 8 16.70 -7.10 -0.45
C ILE A 8 17.77 -8.04 -1.00
N ASN A 9 17.86 -8.17 -2.32
CA ASN A 9 18.82 -9.05 -3.00
C ASN A 9 20.22 -8.41 -3.10
N LEU A 10 20.82 -8.09 -1.95
CA LEU A 10 22.17 -7.53 -1.82
C LEU A 10 22.88 -8.13 -0.59
N PRO A 11 24.23 -8.20 -0.59
CA PRO A 11 24.99 -8.61 0.58
C PRO A 11 24.82 -7.66 1.78
N TYR A 12 24.91 -8.19 3.00
CA TYR A 12 24.74 -7.45 4.25
C TYR A 12 25.53 -6.12 4.29
N ASP A 13 26.84 -6.17 4.01
CA ASP A 13 27.71 -5.00 4.14
C ASP A 13 27.30 -3.89 3.16
N LYS A 14 26.87 -4.27 1.94
CA LYS A 14 26.38 -3.32 0.94
C LYS A 14 25.04 -2.70 1.35
N VAL A 15 24.13 -3.49 1.92
CA VAL A 15 22.87 -2.97 2.45
C VAL A 15 23.13 -1.99 3.60
N ARG A 16 24.03 -2.31 4.52
CA ARG A 16 24.39 -1.41 5.63
C ARG A 16 25.02 -0.09 5.13
N ASP A 17 25.89 -0.16 4.14
CA ASP A 17 26.49 1.03 3.50
C ASP A 17 25.41 1.94 2.88
N LEU A 18 24.51 1.38 2.07
CA LEU A 18 23.40 2.13 1.47
C LEU A 18 22.45 2.72 2.51
N ILE A 19 22.16 2.00 3.59
CA ILE A 19 21.35 2.50 4.71
C ILE A 19 22.05 3.70 5.37
N SER A 20 23.36 3.63 5.59
CA SER A 20 24.12 4.71 6.24
C SER A 20 24.16 6.00 5.42
N LYS A 21 23.95 5.89 4.10
CA LYS A 21 23.89 7.00 3.14
C LYS A 21 22.46 7.40 2.79
N GLU A 22 21.46 6.74 3.39
CA GLU A 22 20.04 6.93 3.09
C GLU A 22 19.68 6.76 1.60
N GLU A 23 20.43 5.91 0.88
CA GLU A 23 20.21 5.65 -0.55
C GLU A 23 19.07 4.64 -0.77
N TRP A 24 17.85 5.01 -0.36
CA TRP A 24 16.66 4.14 -0.41
C TRP A 24 16.34 3.64 -1.80
N SER A 25 16.48 4.49 -2.83
CA SER A 25 16.22 4.13 -4.23
C SER A 25 17.04 2.91 -4.67
N LYS A 26 18.34 2.86 -4.34
CA LYS A 26 19.22 1.75 -4.72
C LYS A 26 18.88 0.44 -3.99
N LEU A 27 18.31 0.54 -2.79
CA LEU A 27 17.81 -0.61 -2.05
C LEU A 27 16.49 -1.12 -2.64
N ILE A 28 15.57 -0.21 -2.99
CA ILE A 28 14.27 -0.49 -3.61
C ILE A 28 14.45 -1.20 -4.95
N GLU A 29 15.43 -0.80 -5.77
CA GLU A 29 15.79 -1.49 -7.02
C GLU A 29 16.13 -2.98 -6.84
N ARG A 30 16.48 -3.39 -5.61
CA ARG A 30 16.86 -4.75 -5.27
C ARG A 30 15.87 -5.43 -4.32
N ASP A 31 14.75 -4.78 -4.01
CA ASP A 31 13.68 -5.33 -3.19
C ASP A 31 12.87 -6.37 -3.98
N GLN A 32 12.71 -7.56 -3.41
CA GLN A 32 12.01 -8.66 -4.08
C GLN A 32 10.52 -8.38 -4.29
N LEU A 33 9.84 -7.72 -3.34
CA LEU A 33 8.40 -7.44 -3.48
C LEU A 33 8.15 -6.40 -4.56
N VAL A 34 8.96 -5.34 -4.63
CA VAL A 34 8.91 -4.35 -5.71
C VAL A 34 9.07 -5.03 -7.07
N GLY A 35 10.00 -5.97 -7.19
CA GLY A 35 10.17 -6.78 -8.40
C GLY A 35 8.94 -7.63 -8.73
N GLU A 36 8.28 -8.24 -7.74
CA GLU A 36 7.06 -9.04 -7.97
C GLU A 36 5.85 -8.17 -8.34
N LEU A 37 5.72 -6.98 -7.75
CA LEU A 37 4.69 -5.99 -8.11
C LEU A 37 4.85 -5.53 -9.56
N GLN A 38 6.08 -5.28 -10.01
CA GLN A 38 6.36 -4.87 -11.39
C GLN A 38 6.05 -5.96 -12.43
N LYS A 39 6.19 -7.23 -12.07
CA LYS A 39 5.87 -8.35 -12.97
C LYS A 39 4.36 -8.60 -13.10
N GLY A 40 3.54 -8.11 -12.18
CA GLY A 40 2.09 -8.29 -12.22
C GLY A 40 1.65 -9.76 -12.05
N HIS A 41 2.37 -10.55 -11.23
CA HIS A 41 1.99 -11.95 -10.95
C HIS A 41 0.94 -12.01 -9.83
N SER A 42 1.33 -12.49 -8.63
CA SER A 42 0.45 -12.62 -7.46
C SER A 42 -0.10 -11.29 -6.94
N PHE A 43 0.43 -10.16 -7.41
CA PHE A 43 0.08 -8.81 -7.01
C PHE A 43 -0.46 -7.95 -8.15
N ASP A 44 -1.03 -8.55 -9.20
CA ASP A 44 -1.69 -7.76 -10.26
C ASP A 44 -2.78 -6.84 -9.70
N GLY A 45 -2.80 -5.58 -10.15
CA GLY A 45 -3.68 -4.52 -9.65
C GLY A 45 -3.40 -4.02 -8.22
N TRP A 46 -2.42 -4.57 -7.51
CA TRP A 46 -1.99 -4.04 -6.21
C TRP A 46 -0.99 -2.90 -6.39
N SER A 47 -0.98 -1.99 -5.42
CA SER A 47 -0.09 -0.84 -5.34
C SER A 47 0.50 -0.72 -3.94
N GLU A 48 1.69 -0.13 -3.85
CA GLU A 48 2.34 0.17 -2.58
C GLU A 48 2.79 1.64 -2.56
N GLY A 49 2.84 2.21 -1.36
CA GLY A 49 3.38 3.54 -1.13
C GLY A 49 4.89 3.63 -1.35
N ALA A 50 5.42 4.85 -1.52
CA ALA A 50 6.86 5.05 -1.61
C ALA A 50 7.56 4.66 -0.28
N LEU A 51 8.59 3.82 -0.37
CA LEU A 51 9.42 3.41 0.75
C LEU A 51 10.48 4.48 1.05
N ASN A 52 10.10 5.52 1.79
CA ASN A 52 10.98 6.62 2.18
C ASN A 52 11.55 6.47 3.60
N PHE A 53 11.70 5.24 4.08
CA PHE A 53 12.15 4.93 5.43
C PHE A 53 13.06 3.71 5.42
N ALA A 54 13.97 3.62 6.40
CA ALA A 54 14.93 2.52 6.47
C ALA A 54 14.26 1.14 6.70
N PRO A 55 14.88 0.03 6.25
CA PRO A 55 14.39 -1.33 6.43
C PRO A 55 13.91 -1.64 7.85
N THR A 56 12.81 -2.37 7.97
CA THR A 56 12.11 -2.60 9.25
C THR A 56 12.62 -3.81 10.03
N TYR A 57 13.39 -4.67 9.36
CA TYR A 57 13.97 -5.91 9.89
C TYR A 57 15.46 -5.97 9.54
N LYS A 58 16.37 -6.65 10.27
CA LYS A 58 16.23 -7.22 11.62
C LYS A 58 17.02 -6.37 12.61
N TYR A 59 16.38 -5.93 13.66
CA TYR A 59 16.99 -5.15 14.73
C TYR A 59 17.42 -6.01 15.92
N GLU A 60 18.40 -5.53 16.67
CA GLU A 60 18.61 -5.97 18.04
C GLU A 60 17.47 -5.47 18.93
N LEU A 61 17.05 -6.28 19.91
CA LEU A 61 15.98 -5.90 20.83
C LEU A 61 16.37 -4.64 21.62
N ASN A 62 15.42 -3.72 21.78
CA ASN A 62 15.60 -2.46 22.51
C ASN A 62 16.76 -1.58 21.99
N SER A 63 17.17 -1.76 20.73
CA SER A 63 18.34 -1.11 20.13
C SER A 63 18.01 -0.54 18.76
N GLU A 64 18.75 0.49 18.32
CA GLU A 64 18.69 1.03 16.94
C GLU A 64 19.61 0.30 15.96
N LYS A 65 20.36 -0.68 16.45
CA LYS A 65 21.30 -1.42 15.64
C LYS A 65 20.61 -2.55 14.89
N TYR A 66 20.99 -2.72 13.63
CA TYR A 66 20.65 -3.92 12.89
C TYR A 66 21.49 -5.09 13.40
N TYR A 67 20.85 -6.26 13.49
CA TYR A 67 21.47 -7.49 13.93
C TYR A 67 22.62 -7.91 13.01
N GLY A 68 23.73 -8.38 13.59
CA GLY A 68 24.86 -8.95 12.83
C GLY A 68 26.14 -8.11 12.80
N GLU A 69 26.31 -7.15 13.73
CA GLU A 69 27.62 -6.53 13.98
C GLU A 69 28.65 -7.57 14.47
N ASP A 70 28.22 -8.57 15.26
CA ASP A 70 29.05 -9.71 15.64
C ASP A 70 29.00 -10.81 14.55
N PRO A 71 30.12 -11.10 13.85
CA PRO A 71 30.18 -12.16 12.85
C PRO A 71 29.88 -13.55 13.42
N LYS A 72 30.09 -13.78 14.73
CA LYS A 72 29.87 -15.09 15.37
C LYS A 72 28.39 -15.38 15.63
N ALA A 73 27.56 -14.35 15.78
CA ALA A 73 26.12 -14.47 16.01
C ALA A 73 25.31 -14.71 14.72
N GLY A 74 25.96 -14.58 13.56
CA GLY A 74 25.33 -14.68 12.25
C GLY A 74 24.73 -13.35 11.78
N ARG A 75 24.73 -13.14 10.47
CA ARG A 75 24.22 -11.90 9.84
C ARG A 75 22.83 -12.11 9.26
N ARG A 76 21.95 -11.14 9.47
CA ARG A 76 20.67 -11.01 8.76
C ARG A 76 20.67 -9.69 8.02
N THR A 77 20.69 -9.76 6.69
CA THR A 77 20.60 -8.56 5.84
C THR A 77 19.33 -7.79 6.17
N PRO A 78 19.42 -6.48 6.42
CA PRO A 78 18.23 -5.66 6.62
C PRO A 78 17.24 -5.74 5.44
N ALA A 79 15.94 -5.72 5.73
CA ALA A 79 14.88 -5.83 4.72
C ALA A 79 13.59 -5.11 5.14
N TRP A 80 12.78 -4.72 4.14
CA TRP A 80 11.40 -4.29 4.34
C TRP A 80 10.47 -5.50 4.28
N CYS A 81 10.45 -6.26 5.38
CA CYS A 81 9.57 -7.43 5.52
C CYS A 81 8.12 -6.99 5.76
N ASP A 82 7.91 -5.88 6.47
CA ASP A 82 6.60 -5.39 6.91
C ASP A 82 6.01 -4.41 5.87
N ARG A 83 4.92 -4.82 5.21
CA ARG A 83 4.40 -4.14 4.00
C ARG A 83 2.90 -3.88 4.06
N ILE A 84 2.48 -2.77 3.45
CA ILE A 84 1.07 -2.37 3.36
C ILE A 84 0.76 -2.00 1.92
N LEU A 85 0.03 -2.90 1.25
CA LEU A 85 -0.40 -2.74 -0.12
C LEU A 85 -1.88 -2.36 -0.16
N SER A 86 -2.28 -1.63 -1.19
CA SER A 86 -3.65 -1.27 -1.52
C SER A 86 -4.06 -1.85 -2.86
N TYR A 87 -5.33 -2.20 -3.01
CA TYR A 87 -5.91 -2.73 -4.24
C TYR A 87 -7.19 -1.98 -4.60
N GLY A 88 -7.42 -1.76 -5.89
CA GLY A 88 -8.63 -1.12 -6.41
C GLY A 88 -8.55 0.41 -6.49
N LYS A 89 -9.70 1.02 -6.79
CA LYS A 89 -9.87 2.47 -6.96
C LYS A 89 -10.43 3.10 -5.68
N GLY A 90 -10.41 4.43 -5.60
CA GLY A 90 -11.01 5.19 -4.48
C GLY A 90 -10.16 5.22 -3.21
N LEU A 91 -8.97 4.61 -3.19
CA LEU A 91 -8.00 4.72 -2.10
C LEU A 91 -6.89 5.70 -2.48
N ARG A 92 -6.76 6.79 -1.72
CA ARG A 92 -5.65 7.74 -1.83
C ARG A 92 -4.77 7.64 -0.60
N GLN A 93 -3.54 7.16 -0.78
CA GLN A 93 -2.58 7.08 0.33
C GLN A 93 -2.12 8.49 0.74
N LEU A 94 -2.23 8.80 2.04
CA LEU A 94 -1.81 10.07 2.63
C LEU A 94 -0.45 9.97 3.32
N MET A 95 -0.16 8.80 3.89
CA MET A 95 1.08 8.57 4.64
C MET A 95 1.45 7.10 4.56
N TYR A 96 2.75 6.83 4.49
CA TYR A 96 3.32 5.50 4.64
C TYR A 96 4.67 5.62 5.35
N ARG A 97 4.78 5.09 6.58
CA ARG A 97 5.96 5.29 7.42
C ARG A 97 6.21 4.14 8.38
N ARG A 98 7.47 4.04 8.80
CA ARG A 98 7.92 3.27 9.96
C ARG A 98 7.75 4.06 11.26
N THR A 99 7.60 3.35 12.38
CA THR A 99 7.62 3.90 13.75
C THR A 99 8.80 3.33 14.54
N GLU A 100 9.46 4.15 15.36
CA GLU A 100 10.66 3.79 16.13
C GLU A 100 10.35 3.09 17.47
N LEU A 101 9.43 2.13 17.46
CA LEU A 101 9.16 1.27 18.61
C LEU A 101 10.13 0.08 18.60
N LYS A 102 10.85 -0.13 19.70
CA LYS A 102 12.01 -1.04 19.78
C LYS A 102 11.75 -2.36 20.51
N LEU A 103 10.47 -2.65 20.80
CA LEU A 103 10.05 -3.84 21.58
C LEU A 103 10.23 -5.15 20.82
N SER A 104 10.45 -5.09 19.51
CA SER A 104 10.65 -6.22 18.61
C SER A 104 11.90 -5.99 17.77
N ASP A 105 12.40 -7.07 17.16
CA ASP A 105 13.39 -7.04 16.08
C ASP A 105 12.82 -6.50 14.76
N HIS A 106 11.51 -6.22 14.72
CA HIS A 106 10.85 -5.46 13.67
C HIS A 106 10.47 -4.05 14.15
N ARG A 107 10.40 -3.12 13.20
CA ARG A 107 9.85 -1.78 13.41
C ARG A 107 8.43 -1.70 12.83
N PRO A 108 7.42 -1.27 13.62
CA PRO A 108 6.04 -1.18 13.13
C PRO A 108 5.90 -0.26 11.92
N VAL A 109 5.05 -0.64 10.98
CA VAL A 109 4.73 0.13 9.78
C VAL A 109 3.28 0.59 9.81
N THR A 110 3.05 1.83 9.42
CA THR A 110 1.73 2.46 9.41
C THR A 110 1.47 3.12 8.05
N ALA A 111 0.24 3.02 7.59
CA ALA A 111 -0.23 3.75 6.42
C ALA A 111 -1.58 4.42 6.74
N ILE A 112 -1.79 5.61 6.21
CA ILE A 112 -3.07 6.32 6.29
C ILE A 112 -3.60 6.48 4.87
N TYR A 113 -4.87 6.14 4.69
CA TYR A 113 -5.58 6.28 3.42
C TYR A 113 -6.82 7.15 3.60
N MET A 114 -7.13 7.90 2.55
CA MET A 114 -8.44 8.48 2.32
C MET A 114 -9.20 7.52 1.40
N ALA A 115 -10.39 7.11 1.82
CA ALA A 115 -11.24 6.19 1.06
C ALA A 115 -12.49 6.93 0.55
N GLU A 116 -12.70 6.87 -0.75
CA GLU A 116 -13.97 7.22 -1.37
C GLU A 116 -14.99 6.14 -1.06
N VAL A 117 -16.15 6.54 -0.54
CA VAL A 117 -17.23 5.64 -0.16
C VAL A 117 -18.51 6.11 -0.81
N GLU A 118 -19.19 5.22 -1.51
CA GLU A 118 -20.55 5.48 -1.98
C GLU A 118 -21.51 5.32 -0.82
N VAL A 119 -22.25 6.38 -0.52
CA VAL A 119 -23.29 6.36 0.51
C VAL A 119 -24.64 6.19 -0.17
N PHE A 120 -25.19 4.99 -0.07
CA PHE A 120 -26.53 4.73 -0.54
C PHE A 120 -27.55 5.51 0.29
N CYS A 121 -28.38 6.31 -0.39
CA CYS A 121 -29.48 7.05 0.24
C CYS A 121 -30.81 6.62 -0.39
N PRO A 122 -31.64 5.81 0.32
CA PRO A 122 -32.91 5.31 -0.21
C PRO A 122 -33.83 6.42 -0.71
N LYS A 123 -33.88 7.56 0.00
CA LYS A 123 -34.72 8.71 -0.38
C LYS A 123 -34.25 9.40 -1.66
N LYS A 124 -32.93 9.49 -1.88
CA LYS A 124 -32.38 10.05 -3.12
C LYS A 124 -32.63 9.11 -4.29
N LEU A 125 -32.46 7.80 -4.08
CA LEU A 125 -32.80 6.80 -5.09
C LEU A 125 -34.28 6.88 -5.46
N GLN A 126 -35.17 6.87 -4.47
CA GLN A 126 -36.62 6.91 -4.71
C GLN A 126 -37.04 8.20 -5.44
N ARG A 127 -36.45 9.35 -5.09
CA ARG A 127 -36.71 10.59 -5.84
C ARG A 127 -36.20 10.52 -7.28
N ALA A 128 -35.01 9.98 -7.51
CA ALA A 128 -34.48 9.82 -8.87
C ALA A 128 -35.37 8.91 -9.72
N LEU A 129 -35.81 7.77 -9.17
CA LEU A 129 -36.75 6.85 -9.82
C LEU A 129 -38.08 7.53 -10.17
N ASN A 130 -38.66 8.28 -9.23
CA ASN A 130 -39.93 8.97 -9.50
C ASN A 130 -39.80 10.04 -10.60
N TYR A 131 -38.65 10.72 -10.70
CA TYR A 131 -38.41 11.69 -11.79
C TYR A 131 -38.28 11.00 -13.14
N THR A 132 -37.55 9.88 -13.21
CA THR A 132 -37.40 9.12 -14.45
C THR A 132 -38.73 8.54 -14.93
N ASP A 133 -39.57 8.05 -14.01
CA ASP A 133 -40.89 7.52 -14.36
C ASP A 133 -41.79 8.63 -14.94
N ALA A 134 -41.75 9.83 -14.34
CA ALA A 134 -42.52 10.99 -14.83
C ALA A 134 -42.01 11.54 -16.18
N GLU A 135 -40.71 11.44 -16.47
CA GLU A 135 -40.15 11.80 -17.79
C GLU A 135 -40.59 10.81 -18.88
N ILE A 136 -40.58 9.50 -18.58
CA ILE A 136 -41.05 8.46 -19.50
C ILE A 136 -42.54 8.63 -19.82
N GLU A 137 -43.38 8.84 -18.80
CA GLU A 137 -44.81 9.09 -18.99
C GLU A 137 -45.05 10.33 -19.87
N ASN A 138 -44.27 11.40 -19.69
CA ASN A 138 -44.38 12.60 -20.53
C ASN A 138 -43.93 12.35 -21.98
N GLU A 139 -42.86 11.59 -22.21
CA GLU A 139 -42.42 11.24 -23.56
C GLU A 139 -43.43 10.36 -24.29
N GLU A 140 -44.05 9.39 -23.61
CA GLU A 140 -45.14 8.57 -24.16
C GLU A 140 -46.35 9.43 -24.55
N VAL A 141 -46.76 10.36 -23.69
CA VAL A 141 -47.87 11.29 -23.97
C VAL A 141 -47.53 12.21 -25.16
N VAL A 142 -46.31 12.72 -25.25
CA VAL A 142 -45.88 13.56 -26.38
C VAL A 142 -45.83 12.75 -27.68
N ALA A 143 -45.38 11.49 -27.65
CA ALA A 143 -45.38 10.61 -28.81
C ALA A 143 -46.80 10.29 -29.31
N GLU A 144 -47.77 10.09 -28.40
CA GLU A 144 -49.18 9.91 -28.76
C GLU A 144 -49.80 11.18 -29.38
N VAL A 145 -49.42 12.36 -28.90
CA VAL A 145 -49.95 13.65 -29.41
C VAL A 145 -49.41 13.98 -30.81
N ILE A 146 -48.18 13.58 -31.15
CA ILE A 146 -47.56 13.83 -32.47
C ILE A 146 -48.04 12.81 -33.53
N ALA A 147 -48.67 11.71 -33.13
CA ALA A 147 -49.17 10.67 -34.03
C ALA A 147 -50.55 10.98 -34.67
N TYR A 148 -51.13 12.15 -34.42
CA TYR A 148 -52.37 12.66 -35.02
C TYR A 148 -52.12 13.88 -35.92
#